data_AF-A0AAV6TEQ2-F1
#
_entry.id   AF-A0AAV6TEQ2-F1
#
_cell.length_a   1.000
_cell.length_b   1.000
_cell.length_c   1.000
_cell.angle_alpha   90.00
_cell.angle_beta   90.00
_cell.angle_gamma   90.00
#
_symmetry.space_group_name_H-M   'P 1'
#
loop_
_entity.id
_entity.type
_entity.pdbx_description
1 polymer ?
#
loop_
_entity_poly.entity_id
_entity_poly.type
_entity_poly.pdbx_seq_one_letter_code
_entity_poly.pdbx_strand_id
1 'polypeptide(L)' 'MTPEVTEGTFGPYKDSTVVLLLSQLVHPKSRGTVKLNSTDPYDPPLIDPNYYEDPQDLKDMVEGKTKGLFENS' A
#
# COMPACT_ATOMS: atom_id res chain seq x y z
N MET A 1 -9.46 11.39 -2.93
CA MET A 1 -9.87 10.82 -4.23
C MET A 1 -10.84 11.80 -4.86
N THR A 2 -10.64 12.20 -6.12
CA THR A 2 -11.61 13.10 -6.79
C THR A 2 -12.86 12.31 -7.18
N PRO A 3 -14.03 12.95 -7.32
CA PRO A 3 -15.24 12.28 -7.76
C PRO A 3 -15.06 11.54 -9.10
N GLU A 4 -14.26 12.10 -10.01
CA GLU A 4 -13.90 11.51 -11.29
C GLU A 4 -13.15 10.17 -11.14
N VAL A 5 -12.15 10.11 -10.26
CA VAL A 5 -11.39 8.88 -10.00
C VAL A 5 -12.28 7.82 -9.33
N THR A 6 -13.17 8.24 -8.44
CA THR A 6 -14.12 7.34 -7.78
C THR A 6 -15.10 6.74 -8.78
N GLU A 7 -15.72 7.57 -9.64
CA GLU A 7 -16.67 7.08 -10.65
C GLU A 7 -15.95 6.22 -11.70
N GLY A 8 -14.75 6.60 -12.15
CA GLY A 8 -13.96 5.81 -13.09
C GLY A 8 -13.49 4.46 -12.55
N THR A 9 -13.23 4.35 -11.25
CA THR A 9 -12.73 3.11 -10.63
C THR A 9 -13.88 2.19 -10.19
N PHE A 10 -14.91 2.73 -9.56
CA PHE A 10 -15.98 1.95 -8.92
C PHE A 10 -17.33 2.03 -9.64
N GLY A 11 -17.53 3.00 -10.52
CA GLY A 11 -18.78 3.17 -11.30
C GLY A 11 -19.23 1.91 -12.04
N PRO A 12 -18.33 1.17 -12.74
CA PRO A 12 -18.70 -0.08 -13.41
C PRO A 12 -19.20 -1.20 -12.47
N TYR A 13 -18.97 -1.07 -11.16
CA TYR A 13 -19.29 -2.08 -10.15
C TYR A 13 -20.35 -1.61 -9.15
N LYS A 14 -21.06 -0.50 -9.41
CA LYS A 14 -22.01 0.15 -8.48
C LYS A 14 -23.09 -0.79 -7.91
N ASP A 15 -23.55 -1.74 -8.72
CA ASP A 15 -24.59 -2.71 -8.36
C ASP A 15 -24.05 -4.14 -8.18
N SER A 16 -22.73 -4.28 -8.13
CA SER A 16 -22.03 -5.57 -8.01
C SER A 16 -21.49 -5.77 -6.60
N THR A 17 -21.41 -7.02 -6.17
CA THR A 17 -20.60 -7.35 -4.98
C THR A 17 -19.12 -7.26 -5.35
N VAL A 18 -18.42 -6.31 -4.74
CA VAL A 18 -16.97 -6.15 -4.90
C VAL A 18 -16.26 -6.81 -3.72
N VAL A 19 -15.28 -7.66 -4.00
CA VAL A 19 -14.35 -8.18 -3.00
C VAL A 19 -13.01 -7.49 -3.20
N LEU A 20 -12.53 -6.81 -2.15
CA LEU A 20 -11.20 -6.20 -2.13
C LEU A 20 -10.22 -7.17 -1.47
N LEU A 21 -9.32 -7.74 -2.28
CA LEU A 21 -8.20 -8.53 -1.79
C LEU A 21 -6.99 -7.61 -1.56
N LEU A 22 -6.82 -7.20 -0.30
CA LEU A 22 -5.72 -6.34 0.11
C LEU A 22 -4.60 -7.19 0.74
N SER A 23 -3.42 -7.19 0.13
CA SER A 23 -2.22 -7.84 0.66
C SER A 23 -1.24 -6.79 1.17
N GLN A 24 -0.65 -7.07 2.34
CA GLN A 24 0.33 -6.20 2.99
C GLN A 24 1.44 -7.05 3.64
N LEU A 25 2.67 -6.52 3.64
CA LEU A 25 3.78 -7.14 4.36
C LEU A 25 3.62 -6.86 5.86
N VAL A 26 3.58 -7.89 6.69
CA VAL A 26 3.45 -7.75 8.15
C VAL A 26 4.79 -7.36 8.79
N HIS A 27 5.90 -7.82 8.20
CA HIS A 27 7.25 -7.57 8.68
C HIS A 27 8.19 -7.24 7.51
N PRO A 28 8.05 -6.06 6.89
CA PRO A 28 8.95 -5.66 5.83
C PRO A 28 10.38 -5.56 6.37
N LYS A 29 11.35 -6.00 5.55
CA LYS A 29 12.78 -5.88 5.86
C LYS A 29 13.31 -4.48 5.59
N SER A 30 12.74 -3.78 4.62
CA SER A 30 13.07 -2.38 4.31
C SER A 30 12.93 -1.50 5.55
N ARG A 31 13.79 -0.48 5.65
CA ARG A 31 13.81 0.47 6.76
C ARG A 31 13.80 1.90 6.24
N GLY A 32 12.77 2.64 6.65
CA GLY A 32 12.63 4.07 6.39
C GLY A 32 13.22 4.94 7.50
N THR A 33 13.10 6.25 7.30
CA THR A 33 13.51 7.26 8.28
C THR A 33 12.42 8.29 8.52
N VAL A 34 12.39 8.84 9.74
CA VAL A 34 11.60 10.01 10.11
C VAL A 34 12.54 11.01 10.73
N LYS A 35 12.55 12.25 10.23
CA LYS A 35 13.44 13.32 10.70
C LYS A 35 12.62 14.58 10.99
N LEU A 36 13.04 15.34 11.99
CA LEU A 36 12.50 16.68 12.20
C LEU A 36 12.83 17.54 10.98
N ASN A 37 11.84 18.28 10.49
CA ASN A 37 12.03 19.23 9.40
C ASN A 37 12.57 20.57 9.92
N SER A 38 12.18 20.95 11.14
CA SER A 38 12.64 22.16 11.83
C SER A 38 12.55 21.97 13.35
N THR A 39 12.82 23.03 14.10
CA THR A 39 12.61 23.08 15.55
C THR A 39 11.17 23.43 15.95
N ASP A 40 10.31 23.82 15.00
CA ASP A 40 8.90 24.09 15.26
C ASP A 40 8.15 22.75 15.42
N PRO A 41 7.50 22.48 16.56
CA PRO A 41 6.74 21.24 16.76
C PRO A 41 5.50 21.11 15.86
N TYR A 42 5.06 22.18 15.19
CA TYR A 42 3.92 22.17 14.27
C TYR A 42 4.34 21.93 12.82
N ASP A 43 5.64 22.00 12.51
CA ASP A 43 6.12 21.66 11.17
C ASP A 43 6.04 20.15 10.93
N PRO A 44 5.54 19.71 9.77
CA PRO A 44 5.47 18.29 9.45
C PRO A 44 6.88 17.69 9.36
N PRO A 45 7.11 16.47 9.87
CA PRO A 45 8.40 15.82 9.77
C PRO A 45 8.69 15.38 8.32
N LEU A 46 9.97 15.18 8.02
CA LEU A 46 10.41 14.54 6.79
C LEU A 46 10.29 13.02 6.95
N ILE A 47 9.43 12.39 6.15
CA ILE A 47 9.18 10.94 6.19
C ILE A 47 9.67 10.34 4.88
N ASP A 48 10.61 9.41 4.98
CA ASP A 48 11.03 8.55 3.88
C ASP A 48 10.79 7.09 4.26
N PRO A 49 9.68 6.47 3.82
CA PRO A 49 9.36 5.10 4.19
C PRO A 49 10.32 4.05 3.61
N ASN A 50 11.03 4.40 2.53
CA ASN A 50 11.93 3.51 1.80
C ASN A 50 11.27 2.17 1.44
N TYR A 51 10.02 2.21 0.97
CA TYR A 51 9.26 1.00 0.65
C TYR A 51 9.99 0.19 -0.42
N TYR A 52 10.12 -1.12 -0.17
CA TYR A 52 10.67 -2.09 -1.11
C TYR A 52 12.16 -1.91 -1.45
N GLU A 53 12.91 -1.21 -0.59
CA GLU A 53 14.37 -1.16 -0.69
C GLU A 53 15.00 -2.55 -0.64
N ASP A 54 14.58 -3.38 0.32
CA ASP A 54 14.99 -4.78 0.36
C ASP A 54 14.23 -5.54 -0.73
N PRO A 55 14.92 -6.15 -1.71
CA PRO A 55 14.27 -6.86 -2.81
C PRO A 55 13.42 -8.05 -2.33
N GLN A 56 13.65 -8.58 -1.13
CA GLN A 56 12.79 -9.61 -0.54
C GLN A 56 11.36 -9.09 -0.32
N ASP A 57 11.18 -7.82 0.05
CA ASP A 57 9.85 -7.27 0.33
C ASP A 57 8.95 -7.32 -0.93
N LEU A 58 9.52 -7.06 -2.10
CA LEU A 58 8.80 -7.20 -3.37
C LEU A 58 8.48 -8.67 -3.68
N LYS A 59 9.44 -9.56 -3.45
CA LYS A 59 9.25 -10.99 -3.69
C LYS A 59 8.14 -11.55 -2.82
N ASP A 60 8.13 -11.23 -1.53
CA ASP A 60 7.12 -11.69 -0.57
C ASP A 60 5.74 -11.11 -0.89
N MET A 61 5.68 -9.85 -1.35
CA MET A 61 4.43 -9.22 -1.78
C MET A 61 3.82 -9.91 -2.99
N VAL A 62 4.64 -10.22 -4.01
CA VAL A 62 4.19 -10.92 -5.22
C VAL A 62 3.75 -12.35 -4.90
N GLU A 63 4.49 -13.05 -4.05
CA GLU A 63 4.15 -14.40 -3.61
C GLU A 63 2.81 -14.40 -2.85
N GLY A 64 2.62 -13.48 -1.90
CA GLY A 64 1.38 -13.35 -1.14
C GLY A 64 0.17 -13.03 -2.03
N LYS A 65 0.32 -12.14 -3.01
CA LYS A 65 -0.75 -11.82 -3.98
C LYS A 65 -1.09 -13.03 -4.85
N THR A 66 -0.08 -13.74 -5.34
CA THR A 66 -0.28 -14.90 -6.21
C THR A 66 -0.99 -16.01 -5.45
N LYS A 67 -0.52 -16.35 -4.25
CA LYS A 67 -1.17 -17.36 -3.40
C LYS A 67 -2.59 -16.98 -3.02
N GLY A 68 -2.81 -15.74 -2.58
CA GLY A 68 -4.15 -15.26 -2.21
C GLY A 68 -5.17 -15.31 -3.35
N LEU A 69 -4.72 -15.20 -4.61
CA LEU A 69 -5.59 -15.31 -5.79
C LEU A 69 -5.87 -16.77 -6.18
N PHE A 70 -4.88 -17.67 -6.09
CA PHE A 70 -5.00 -19.03 -6.63
C PHE A 70 -5.29 -20.12 -5.59
N GLU A 71 -5.02 -19.91 -4.30
CA GLU A 71 -5.31 -20.90 -3.24
C GLU A 71 -6.77 -20.86 -2.77
N ASN A 72 -7.55 -19.86 -3.22
CA ASN A 72 -8.97 -19.70 -2.93
C ASN A 72 -9.87 -19.95 -4.16
N SER A 73 -9.33 -20.58 -5.21
CA SER A 73 -10.00 -20.94 -6.47
C SER A 73 -10.26 -22.43 -6.59
#